data_AF-A0A8I1PLD6-F1
#
_entry.id   AF-A0A8I1PLD6-F1
#
_cell.length_a   1.000
_cell.length_b   1.000
_cell.length_c   1.000
_cell.angle_alpha   90.00
_cell.angle_beta   90.00
_cell.angle_gamma   90.00
#
_symmetry.space_group_name_H-M   'P 1'
#
loop_
_entity.id
_entity.type
_entity.pdbx_description
1 polymer ?
#
loop_
_entity_poly.entity_id
_entity_poly.type
_entity_poly.pdbx_seq_one_letter_code
_entity_poly.pdbx_strand_id
1 'polypeptide(L)'
;MFGSNVLEVAIGVIFVYLLLSLVCTALNEGIASLLDKRSDNLFEGIKNLLNDPQFTGLAQQLYNHGLIEGISQHAANPDKVTRKPSYMSPANFSLALLDILGARGIIANKYGDLLAVAEKADDDYEEACQATAKAPGDTALAATRDRAKAASDQARSALETIVTQASTAYDQARQASDGSPGDASLAALAAKAQKDAEIAKAALRMLDARRAAVDCARNPKEMALFLNAGKTLKEALGFARTFAAEYPDPLKNIQEGLNRLPDGDSKETLLVLIDKTRREVTSVEHQAEAFRRNLEGWFNGAMERVGGWYKRWTQRVLLGMAIIMVAVSNTDTIMLVEWLSKDNALRASLAAAAQEVVKTPAATPDTDGVSLRRVLQATEDVKLPIGWSLDRNDPRYFKFIEFKWSPEYAAWMFYKIFGLMISVLAVSLGAPFWFDTLSKFVNVRSAGTPPGETRKSAPQPAG
;
A
#
# COMPACT_ATOMS: atom_id res chain seq x y z
N MET A 1 13.37 51.66 2.15
CA MET A 1 14.32 50.88 1.32
C MET A 1 14.83 49.58 1.98
N PHE A 2 14.87 49.45 3.31
CA PHE A 2 15.33 48.22 4.00
C PHE A 2 14.46 46.95 3.84
N GLY A 3 13.15 47.09 3.57
CA GLY A 3 12.25 45.95 3.41
C GLY A 3 12.49 45.10 2.14
N SER A 4 13.04 45.68 1.07
CA SER A 4 13.27 44.96 -0.20
C SER A 4 14.47 44.02 -0.12
N ASN A 5 15.56 44.42 0.57
CA ASN A 5 16.79 43.63 0.61
C ASN A 5 16.65 42.39 1.49
N VAL A 6 16.07 42.51 2.68
CA VAL A 6 15.84 41.37 3.59
C VAL A 6 14.89 40.36 2.93
N LEU A 7 13.84 40.85 2.26
CA LEU A 7 12.89 40.02 1.54
C LEU A 7 13.56 39.25 0.39
N GLU A 8 14.44 39.90 -0.37
CA GLU A 8 15.18 39.25 -1.46
C GLU A 8 16.21 38.22 -0.97
N VAL A 9 16.90 38.50 0.14
CA VAL A 9 17.77 37.51 0.79
C VAL A 9 16.95 36.30 1.22
N ALA A 10 15.79 36.51 1.85
CA ALA A 10 14.90 35.43 2.26
C ALA A 10 14.43 34.60 1.05
N ILE A 11 13.99 35.25 -0.03
CA ILE A 11 13.61 34.57 -1.28
C ILE A 11 14.76 33.74 -1.83
N GLY A 12 15.99 34.28 -1.87
CA GLY A 12 17.17 33.54 -2.33
C GLY A 12 17.47 32.30 -1.49
N VAL A 13 17.43 32.42 -0.16
CA VAL A 13 17.63 31.28 0.76
C VAL A 13 16.55 30.21 0.57
N ILE A 14 15.29 30.62 0.52
CA ILE A 14 14.14 29.72 0.29
C ILE A 14 14.31 28.99 -1.05
N PHE A 15 14.71 29.70 -2.10
CA PHE A 15 14.92 29.13 -3.42
C PHE A 15 16.04 28.08 -3.45
N VAL A 16 17.16 28.34 -2.75
CA VAL A 16 18.25 27.36 -2.59
C VAL A 16 17.77 26.12 -1.84
N TYR A 17 16.96 26.27 -0.80
CA TYR A 17 16.40 25.10 -0.11
C TYR A 17 15.38 24.32 -0.93
N LEU A 18 14.57 25.00 -1.75
CA LEU A 18 13.68 24.34 -2.70
C LEU A 18 14.50 23.47 -3.67
N LEU A 19 15.59 23.99 -4.22
CA LEU A 19 16.49 23.27 -5.11
C LEU A 19 17.09 22.01 -4.47
N LEU A 20 17.71 22.17 -3.30
CA LEU A 20 18.34 21.05 -2.58
C LEU A 20 17.29 20.00 -2.18
N SER A 21 16.10 20.43 -1.78
CA SER A 21 15.00 19.54 -1.42
C SER A 21 14.46 18.79 -2.63
N LEU A 22 14.36 19.42 -3.81
CA LEU A 22 13.94 18.75 -5.05
C LEU A 22 14.94 17.67 -5.49
N VAL A 23 16.24 17.93 -5.37
CA VAL A 23 17.27 16.92 -5.64
C VAL A 23 17.16 15.76 -4.66
N CYS A 24 17.00 16.05 -3.37
CA CYS A 24 16.80 15.02 -2.34
C CYS A 24 15.55 14.17 -2.61
N THR A 25 14.42 14.80 -2.97
CA THR A 25 13.18 14.10 -3.35
C THR A 25 13.39 13.21 -4.57
N ALA A 26 14.04 13.70 -5.63
CA ALA A 26 14.27 12.92 -6.84
C ALA A 26 15.21 11.73 -6.61
N LEU A 27 16.24 11.89 -5.77
CA LEU A 27 17.10 10.78 -5.36
C LEU A 27 16.33 9.75 -4.52
N ASN A 28 15.48 10.22 -3.62
CA ASN A 28 14.62 9.34 -2.83
C ASN A 28 13.59 8.60 -3.69
N GLU A 29 13.00 9.25 -4.70
CA GLU A 29 12.13 8.59 -5.69
C GLU A 29 12.90 7.57 -6.53
N GLY A 30 14.14 7.86 -6.93
CA GLY A 30 15.03 6.90 -7.59
C GLY A 30 15.29 5.67 -6.72
N ILE A 31 15.60 5.87 -5.44
CA ILE A 31 15.83 4.77 -4.49
C ILE A 31 14.54 4.01 -4.18
N ALA A 32 13.41 4.71 -4.03
CA ALA A 32 12.11 4.12 -3.75
C ALA A 32 11.53 3.36 -4.96
N SER A 33 11.78 3.82 -6.19
CA SER A 33 11.38 3.13 -7.41
C SER A 33 12.22 1.88 -7.69
N LEU A 34 13.45 1.82 -7.19
CA LEU A 34 14.32 0.64 -7.25
C LEU A 34 14.07 -0.36 -6.10
N LEU A 35 13.29 -0.01 -5.09
CA LEU A 35 13.00 -0.84 -3.93
C LEU A 35 11.50 -1.17 -3.86
N ASP A 36 11.09 -2.37 -4.27
CA ASP A 36 9.72 -2.93 -4.18
C ASP A 36 9.15 -3.07 -2.74
N LYS A 37 9.80 -2.44 -1.75
CA LYS A 37 9.48 -2.52 -0.32
C LYS A 37 8.06 -2.10 0.02
N ARG A 38 7.45 -1.19 -0.75
CA ARG A 38 6.07 -0.74 -0.48
C ARG A 38 5.04 -1.83 -0.81
N SER A 39 5.20 -2.48 -1.95
CA SER A 39 4.33 -3.56 -2.37
C SER A 39 4.55 -4.83 -1.56
N ASP A 40 5.79 -5.10 -1.15
CA ASP A 40 6.11 -6.18 -0.20
C ASP A 40 5.51 -5.92 1.17
N ASN A 41 5.60 -4.68 1.69
CA ASN A 41 5.03 -4.35 2.99
C ASN A 41 3.50 -4.45 2.98
N LEU A 42 2.84 -4.05 1.89
CA LEU A 42 1.39 -4.26 1.75
C LEU A 42 1.04 -5.75 1.70
N PHE A 43 1.77 -6.52 0.90
CA PHE A 43 1.53 -7.95 0.73
C PHE A 43 1.71 -8.74 2.03
N GLU A 44 2.84 -8.56 2.72
CA GLU A 44 3.08 -9.16 4.02
C GLU A 44 2.12 -8.61 5.08
N GLY A 45 1.77 -7.33 5.00
CA GLY A 45 0.74 -6.71 5.81
C GLY A 45 -0.60 -7.42 5.72
N ILE A 46 -1.07 -7.71 4.50
CA ILE A 46 -2.35 -8.37 4.27
C ILE A 46 -2.30 -9.85 4.66
N LYS A 47 -1.21 -10.55 4.37
CA LYS A 47 -1.00 -11.93 4.84
C LYS A 47 -1.12 -12.04 6.35
N ASN A 48 -0.42 -11.17 7.07
CA ASN A 48 -0.48 -11.14 8.53
C ASN A 48 -1.86 -10.66 9.03
N LEU A 49 -2.44 -9.64 8.39
CA LEU A 49 -3.77 -9.12 8.75
C LEU A 49 -4.87 -10.16 8.59
N LEU A 50 -4.75 -11.08 7.65
CA LEU A 50 -5.75 -12.13 7.39
C LEU A 50 -5.35 -13.49 7.97
N ASN A 51 -4.31 -13.54 8.81
CA ASN A 51 -3.77 -14.75 9.42
C ASN A 51 -3.43 -15.85 8.38
N ASP A 52 -2.82 -15.44 7.27
CA ASP A 52 -2.46 -16.29 6.13
C ASP A 52 -0.97 -16.09 5.73
N PRO A 53 -0.02 -16.45 6.62
CA PRO A 53 1.41 -16.22 6.39
C PRO A 53 1.98 -17.03 5.22
N GLN A 54 1.33 -18.13 4.84
CA GLN A 54 1.73 -18.98 3.72
C GLN A 54 1.07 -18.58 2.40
N PHE A 55 0.11 -17.65 2.42
CA PHE A 55 -0.62 -17.19 1.23
C PHE A 55 -1.36 -18.33 0.51
N THR A 56 -2.07 -19.15 1.27
CA THR A 56 -2.86 -20.30 0.78
C THR A 56 -4.34 -20.19 1.15
N GLY A 57 -4.67 -19.24 2.03
CA GLY A 57 -6.00 -19.04 2.59
C GLY A 57 -6.67 -17.77 2.11
N LEU A 58 -7.12 -16.97 3.07
CA LEU A 58 -7.97 -15.81 2.79
C LEU A 58 -7.23 -14.68 2.05
N ALA A 59 -5.95 -14.48 2.33
CA ALA A 59 -5.16 -13.47 1.61
C ALA A 59 -4.99 -13.88 0.14
N GLN A 60 -4.76 -15.15 -0.13
CA GLN A 60 -4.70 -15.64 -1.51
C GLN A 60 -6.02 -15.44 -2.25
N GLN A 61 -7.13 -15.83 -1.62
CA GLN A 61 -8.47 -15.65 -2.20
C GLN A 61 -8.76 -14.19 -2.52
N LEU A 62 -8.37 -13.29 -1.61
CA LEU A 62 -8.48 -11.85 -1.77
C LEU A 62 -7.67 -11.34 -2.97
N TYR A 63 -6.42 -11.77 -3.11
CA TYR A 63 -5.57 -11.34 -4.22
C TYR A 63 -6.03 -11.90 -5.58
N ASN A 64 -6.62 -13.08 -5.59
CA ASN A 64 -7.23 -13.69 -6.78
C ASN A 64 -8.64 -13.15 -7.09
N HIS A 65 -9.15 -12.23 -6.27
CA HIS A 65 -10.47 -11.66 -6.46
C HIS A 65 -10.49 -10.68 -7.64
N GLY A 66 -11.54 -10.65 -8.46
CA GLY A 66 -11.60 -9.82 -9.67
C GLY A 66 -11.41 -8.31 -9.44
N LEU A 67 -11.80 -7.79 -8.26
CA LEU A 67 -11.56 -6.38 -7.87
C LEU A 67 -10.09 -6.07 -7.54
N ILE A 68 -9.27 -7.09 -7.29
CA ILE A 68 -7.89 -6.97 -6.83
C ILE A 68 -6.91 -7.54 -7.87
N GLU A 69 -7.31 -8.58 -8.62
CA GLU A 69 -6.57 -9.18 -9.72
C GLU A 69 -6.12 -8.12 -10.75
N GLY A 70 -6.99 -7.18 -11.09
CA GLY A 70 -6.69 -6.09 -12.05
C GLY A 70 -5.60 -5.12 -11.59
N ILE A 71 -5.42 -4.92 -10.27
CA ILE A 71 -4.40 -4.03 -9.69
C ILE A 71 -3.15 -4.79 -9.22
N SER A 72 -3.24 -6.12 -9.06
CA SER A 72 -2.13 -7.01 -8.69
C SER A 72 -1.44 -7.67 -9.90
N GLN A 73 -1.52 -7.01 -11.06
CA GLN A 73 -1.11 -7.49 -12.40
C GLN A 73 -0.02 -8.58 -12.34
N HIS A 74 -0.32 -9.75 -12.91
CA HIS A 74 0.56 -10.93 -12.97
C HIS A 74 0.74 -11.70 -11.65
N ALA A 75 -0.20 -11.58 -10.69
CA ALA A 75 -0.29 -12.55 -9.58
C ALA A 75 -0.31 -14.00 -10.06
N ALA A 76 -0.82 -14.26 -11.27
CA ALA A 76 -0.92 -15.58 -11.87
C ALA A 76 -0.06 -15.80 -13.13
N ASN A 77 0.80 -14.87 -13.55
CA ASN A 77 1.58 -15.00 -14.80
C ASN A 77 3.10 -15.07 -14.52
N PRO A 78 3.81 -16.16 -14.92
CA PRO A 78 5.23 -16.39 -14.61
C PRO A 78 6.22 -15.60 -15.45
N ASP A 79 5.84 -15.19 -16.66
CA ASP A 79 6.77 -14.52 -17.58
C ASP A 79 7.02 -13.05 -17.19
N LYS A 80 6.32 -12.60 -16.15
CA LYS A 80 6.38 -11.25 -15.61
C LYS A 80 6.37 -11.34 -14.09
N VAL A 81 7.27 -10.60 -13.45
CA VAL A 81 7.29 -10.48 -11.99
C VAL A 81 5.90 -10.08 -11.51
N THR A 82 5.32 -10.88 -10.60
CA THR A 82 4.05 -10.55 -9.94
C THR A 82 4.15 -9.14 -9.38
N ARG A 83 3.41 -8.21 -9.98
CA ARG A 83 3.41 -6.83 -9.52
C ARG A 83 2.44 -6.73 -8.35
N LYS A 84 2.98 -6.99 -7.16
CA LYS A 84 2.29 -6.72 -5.90
C LYS A 84 1.81 -5.25 -5.94
N PRO A 85 0.54 -4.95 -5.62
CA PRO A 85 0.06 -3.59 -5.64
C PRO A 85 0.81 -2.77 -4.58
N SER A 86 1.19 -1.54 -4.90
CA SER A 86 1.83 -0.64 -3.93
C SER A 86 0.81 -0.03 -2.94
N TYR A 87 -0.48 -0.18 -3.23
CA TYR A 87 -1.59 0.28 -2.41
C TYR A 87 -2.87 -0.49 -2.76
N MET A 88 -3.73 -0.72 -1.76
CA MET A 88 -5.07 -1.29 -1.93
C MET A 88 -6.07 -0.37 -1.24
N SER A 89 -7.11 0.04 -1.96
CA SER A 89 -8.14 0.88 -1.36
C SER A 89 -8.96 0.07 -0.34
N PRO A 90 -9.37 0.68 0.79
CA PRO A 90 -10.22 0.03 1.78
C PRO A 90 -11.52 -0.47 1.17
N ALA A 91 -12.09 0.29 0.23
CA ALA A 91 -13.33 -0.10 -0.45
C ALA A 91 -13.15 -1.39 -1.27
N ASN A 92 -12.09 -1.50 -2.07
CA ASN A 92 -11.84 -2.71 -2.87
C ASN A 92 -11.55 -3.91 -1.98
N PHE A 93 -10.76 -3.70 -0.92
CA PHE A 93 -10.48 -4.73 0.09
C PHE A 93 -11.78 -5.22 0.73
N SER A 94 -12.58 -4.32 1.29
CA SER A 94 -13.81 -4.68 2.01
C SER A 94 -14.83 -5.33 1.10
N LEU A 95 -15.03 -4.83 -0.12
CA LEU A 95 -15.94 -5.45 -1.09
C LEU A 95 -15.50 -6.85 -1.48
N ALA A 96 -14.22 -7.04 -1.79
CA ALA A 96 -13.68 -8.35 -2.13
C ALA A 96 -13.76 -9.32 -0.95
N LEU A 97 -13.43 -8.87 0.25
CA LEU A 97 -13.49 -9.68 1.47
C LEU A 97 -14.94 -10.09 1.80
N LEU A 98 -15.91 -9.18 1.68
CA LEU A 98 -17.32 -9.48 1.87
C LEU A 98 -17.84 -10.49 0.86
N ASP A 99 -17.45 -10.35 -0.41
CA ASP A 99 -17.83 -11.26 -1.48
C ASP A 99 -17.30 -12.68 -1.20
N ILE A 100 -16.02 -12.79 -0.80
CA ILE A 100 -15.39 -14.06 -0.43
C ILE A 100 -16.05 -14.68 0.80
N LEU A 101 -16.27 -13.90 1.87
CA LEU A 101 -16.84 -14.40 3.13
C LEU A 101 -18.30 -14.80 2.97
N GLY A 102 -19.09 -14.04 2.21
CA GLY A 102 -20.47 -14.40 1.88
C GLY A 102 -20.55 -15.70 1.09
N ALA A 103 -19.71 -15.84 0.05
CA ALA A 103 -19.58 -17.06 -0.74
C ALA A 103 -19.13 -18.26 0.12
N ARG A 104 -18.13 -18.07 0.98
CA ARG A 104 -17.64 -19.12 1.91
C ARG A 104 -18.72 -19.55 2.89
N GLY A 105 -19.45 -18.61 3.48
CA GLY A 105 -20.50 -18.92 4.45
C GLY A 105 -21.62 -19.80 3.90
N ILE A 106 -21.96 -19.59 2.64
CA ILE A 106 -22.91 -20.42 1.91
C ILE A 106 -22.41 -21.86 1.76
N ILE A 107 -21.16 -22.04 1.30
CA ILE A 107 -20.55 -23.36 1.17
C ILE A 107 -20.46 -24.01 2.55
N ALA A 108 -20.15 -23.20 3.56
CA ALA A 108 -19.96 -23.63 4.93
C ALA A 108 -21.23 -24.16 5.60
N ASN A 109 -22.39 -23.55 5.33
CA ASN A 109 -23.64 -23.89 5.99
C ASN A 109 -24.13 -25.33 5.71
N LYS A 110 -23.57 -26.00 4.69
CA LYS A 110 -23.92 -27.39 4.35
C LYS A 110 -22.77 -28.40 4.46
N TYR A 111 -21.57 -28.03 4.02
CA TYR A 111 -20.40 -28.93 4.04
C TYR A 111 -19.16 -28.28 4.68
N GLY A 112 -19.34 -27.14 5.37
CA GLY A 112 -18.25 -26.35 5.96
C GLY A 112 -17.47 -27.06 7.04
N ASP A 113 -18.11 -27.93 7.81
CA ASP A 113 -17.41 -28.80 8.76
C ASP A 113 -16.37 -29.66 8.03
N LEU A 114 -16.72 -30.24 6.88
CA LEU A 114 -15.84 -31.13 6.12
C LEU A 114 -14.74 -30.37 5.38
N LEU A 115 -15.07 -29.24 4.74
CA LEU A 115 -14.08 -28.41 4.07
C LEU A 115 -13.07 -27.84 5.07
N ALA A 116 -13.53 -27.32 6.22
CA ALA A 116 -12.64 -26.79 7.25
C ALA A 116 -11.76 -27.90 7.86
N VAL A 117 -12.31 -29.10 8.07
CA VAL A 117 -11.51 -30.26 8.52
C VAL A 117 -10.45 -30.63 7.49
N ALA A 118 -10.78 -30.60 6.19
CA ALA A 118 -9.81 -30.89 5.13
C ALA A 118 -8.73 -29.79 5.00
N GLU A 119 -9.12 -28.52 5.04
CA GLU A 119 -8.18 -27.38 5.04
C GLU A 119 -7.23 -27.45 6.24
N LYS A 120 -7.76 -27.77 7.43
CA LYS A 120 -6.95 -27.94 8.64
C LYS A 120 -6.01 -29.14 8.54
N ALA A 121 -6.48 -30.27 8.01
CA ALA A 121 -5.62 -31.44 7.83
C ALA A 121 -4.48 -31.17 6.84
N ASP A 122 -4.70 -30.34 5.81
CA ASP A 122 -3.66 -29.86 4.91
C ASP A 122 -2.64 -28.97 5.64
N ASP A 123 -3.09 -28.09 6.53
CA ASP A 123 -2.21 -27.23 7.35
C ASP A 123 -1.35 -28.05 8.30
N ASP A 124 -1.96 -29.00 9.02
CA ASP A 124 -1.25 -29.92 9.94
C ASP A 124 -0.19 -30.74 9.16
N TYR A 125 -0.49 -31.15 7.92
CA TYR A 125 0.47 -31.83 7.05
C TYR A 125 1.61 -30.92 6.59
N GLU A 126 1.32 -29.68 6.21
CA GLU A 126 2.32 -28.70 5.81
C GLU A 126 3.28 -28.37 6.97
N GLU A 127 2.75 -28.14 8.16
CA GLU A 127 3.55 -27.90 9.36
C GLU A 127 4.48 -29.09 9.66
N ALA A 128 3.96 -30.32 9.56
CA ALA A 128 4.76 -31.52 9.77
C ALA A 128 5.85 -31.69 8.69
N CYS A 129 5.59 -31.29 7.44
CA CYS A 129 6.60 -31.25 6.38
C CYS A 129 7.73 -30.26 6.72
N GLN A 130 7.38 -29.05 7.16
CA GLN A 130 8.35 -28.03 7.54
C GLN A 130 9.18 -28.44 8.76
N ALA A 131 8.56 -29.06 9.77
CA ALA A 131 9.26 -29.60 10.94
C ALA A 131 10.25 -30.70 10.54
N THR A 132 9.83 -31.64 9.68
CA THR A 132 10.69 -32.71 9.17
C THR A 132 11.86 -32.17 8.33
N ALA A 133 11.63 -31.12 7.53
CA ALA A 133 12.70 -30.48 6.75
C ALA A 133 13.78 -29.83 7.63
N LYS A 134 13.41 -29.31 8.81
CA LYS A 134 14.36 -28.74 9.78
C LYS A 134 15.19 -29.81 10.50
N ALA A 135 14.68 -31.04 10.61
CA ALA A 135 15.36 -32.16 11.28
C ALA A 135 15.17 -33.49 10.52
N PRO A 136 15.90 -33.71 9.41
CA PRO A 136 15.65 -34.83 8.49
C PRO A 136 15.89 -36.23 9.06
N GLY A 137 16.64 -36.35 10.16
CA GLY A 137 16.98 -37.61 10.81
C GLY A 137 16.05 -38.02 11.95
N ASP A 138 15.04 -37.20 12.28
CA ASP A 138 14.12 -37.47 13.38
C ASP A 138 12.97 -38.38 12.93
N THR A 139 12.99 -39.63 13.41
CA THR A 139 11.97 -40.64 13.07
C THR A 139 10.59 -40.33 13.63
N ALA A 140 10.50 -39.58 14.74
CA ALA A 140 9.21 -39.19 15.33
C ALA A 140 8.55 -38.09 14.49
N LEU A 141 9.32 -37.12 13.99
CA LEU A 141 8.81 -36.10 13.06
C LEU A 141 8.39 -36.71 11.71
N ALA A 142 9.15 -37.66 11.18
CA ALA A 142 8.77 -38.41 9.99
C ALA A 142 7.44 -39.17 10.17
N ALA A 143 7.27 -39.87 11.30
CA ALA A 143 6.02 -40.56 11.62
C ALA A 143 4.84 -39.58 11.80
N THR A 144 5.08 -38.38 12.34
CA THR A 144 4.07 -37.34 12.51
C THR A 144 3.61 -36.79 11.17
N ARG A 145 4.55 -36.51 10.26
CA ARG A 145 4.27 -36.13 8.87
C ARG A 145 3.44 -37.19 8.15
N ASP A 146 3.79 -38.47 8.29
CA ASP A 146 3.08 -39.55 7.60
C ASP A 146 1.64 -39.70 8.13
N ARG A 147 1.40 -39.52 9.43
CA ARG A 147 0.05 -39.47 10.01
C ARG A 147 -0.74 -38.26 9.53
N ALA A 148 -0.13 -37.08 9.51
CA ALA A 148 -0.78 -35.87 9.03
C ALA A 148 -1.14 -35.97 7.55
N LYS A 149 -0.27 -36.58 6.73
CA LYS A 149 -0.55 -36.89 5.33
C LYS A 149 -1.76 -37.80 5.19
N ALA A 150 -1.80 -38.91 5.94
CA ALA A 150 -2.91 -39.84 5.91
C ALA A 150 -4.24 -39.16 6.30
N ALA A 151 -4.21 -38.27 7.30
CA ALA A 151 -5.38 -37.48 7.70
C ALA A 151 -5.84 -36.51 6.60
N SER A 152 -4.90 -35.81 5.93
CA SER A 152 -5.17 -34.94 4.78
C SER A 152 -5.78 -35.71 3.61
N ASP A 153 -5.24 -36.89 3.27
CA ASP A 153 -5.77 -37.74 2.21
C ASP A 153 -7.17 -38.29 2.55
N GLN A 154 -7.38 -38.68 3.80
CA GLN A 154 -8.69 -39.14 4.29
C GLN A 154 -9.75 -38.04 4.24
N ALA A 155 -9.42 -36.82 4.66
CA ALA A 155 -10.34 -35.69 4.64
C ALA A 155 -10.76 -35.32 3.21
N ARG A 156 -9.84 -35.36 2.25
CA ARG A 156 -10.15 -35.21 0.82
C ARG A 156 -11.09 -36.31 0.34
N SER A 157 -10.79 -37.57 0.63
CA SER A 157 -11.61 -38.71 0.21
C SER A 157 -13.04 -38.63 0.76
N ALA A 158 -13.21 -38.10 1.97
CA ALA A 158 -14.52 -37.84 2.55
C ALA A 158 -15.31 -36.80 1.73
N LEU A 159 -14.67 -35.71 1.29
CA LEU A 159 -15.31 -34.72 0.40
C LEU A 159 -15.67 -35.33 -0.97
N GLU A 160 -14.78 -36.12 -1.56
CA GLU A 160 -15.05 -36.83 -2.83
C GLU A 160 -16.27 -37.74 -2.70
N THR A 161 -16.36 -38.48 -1.59
CA THR A 161 -17.51 -39.36 -1.30
C THR A 161 -18.82 -38.55 -1.24
N ILE A 162 -18.82 -37.39 -0.59
CA ILE A 162 -19.98 -36.51 -0.51
C ILE A 162 -20.37 -35.97 -1.89
N VAL A 163 -19.38 -35.60 -2.72
CA VAL A 163 -19.63 -35.17 -4.11
C VAL A 163 -20.29 -36.28 -4.91
N THR A 164 -19.82 -37.52 -4.78
CA THR A 164 -20.41 -38.69 -5.45
C THR A 164 -21.84 -38.95 -4.97
N GLN A 165 -22.08 -38.91 -3.66
CA GLN A 165 -23.41 -39.10 -3.07
C GLN A 165 -24.39 -38.01 -3.53
N ALA A 166 -23.98 -36.74 -3.49
CA ALA A 166 -24.82 -35.62 -3.90
C ALA A 166 -25.12 -35.65 -5.41
N SER A 167 -24.13 -36.01 -6.23
CA SER A 167 -24.33 -36.17 -7.68
C SER A 167 -25.29 -37.31 -7.99
N THR A 168 -25.17 -38.45 -7.30
CA THR A 168 -26.08 -39.58 -7.46
C THR A 168 -27.51 -39.22 -7.05
N ALA A 169 -27.67 -38.50 -5.93
CA ALA A 169 -28.98 -38.03 -5.48
C ALA A 169 -29.62 -37.06 -6.48
N TYR A 170 -28.81 -36.19 -7.09
CA TYR A 170 -29.26 -35.31 -8.18
C TYR A 170 -29.72 -36.11 -9.40
N ASP A 171 -28.93 -37.08 -9.85
CA ASP A 171 -29.28 -37.90 -11.01
C ASP A 171 -30.60 -38.66 -10.79
N GLN A 172 -30.81 -39.20 -9.59
CA GLN A 172 -32.06 -39.86 -9.19
C GLN A 172 -33.24 -38.89 -9.17
N ALA A 173 -33.08 -37.72 -8.55
CA ALA A 173 -34.14 -36.71 -8.48
C ALA A 173 -34.50 -36.16 -9.87
N ARG A 174 -33.50 -36.00 -10.74
CA ARG A 174 -33.68 -35.60 -12.14
C ARG A 174 -34.45 -36.65 -12.92
N GLN A 175 -34.07 -37.93 -12.82
CA GLN A 175 -34.79 -39.02 -13.47
C GLN A 175 -36.26 -39.11 -13.01
N ALA A 176 -36.52 -38.94 -11.71
CA ALA A 176 -37.87 -38.91 -11.17
C ALA A 176 -38.69 -37.72 -11.72
N SER A 177 -38.09 -36.53 -11.81
CA SER A 177 -38.73 -35.35 -12.40
C SER A 177 -38.99 -35.52 -13.90
N ASP A 178 -38.04 -36.06 -14.66
CA ASP A 178 -38.16 -36.28 -16.11
C ASP A 178 -39.22 -37.36 -16.42
N GLY A 179 -39.39 -38.36 -15.54
CA GLY A 179 -40.42 -39.39 -15.63
C GLY A 179 -41.84 -38.95 -15.25
N SER A 180 -41.99 -37.76 -14.66
CA SER A 180 -43.30 -37.18 -14.27
C SER A 180 -43.39 -35.69 -14.62
N PRO A 181 -43.35 -35.34 -15.92
CA PRO A 181 -43.37 -33.95 -16.39
C PRO A 181 -44.71 -33.29 -16.03
N GLY A 182 -44.70 -32.49 -14.96
CA GLY A 182 -45.89 -31.83 -14.41
C GLY A 182 -45.94 -31.80 -12.89
N ASP A 183 -45.16 -32.64 -12.21
CA ASP A 183 -45.06 -32.64 -10.75
C ASP A 183 -44.09 -31.54 -10.28
N ALA A 184 -44.66 -30.43 -9.78
CA ALA A 184 -43.90 -29.31 -9.26
C ALA A 184 -43.03 -29.66 -8.03
N SER A 185 -43.41 -30.69 -7.26
CA SER A 185 -42.67 -31.13 -6.08
C SER A 185 -41.40 -31.90 -6.47
N LEU A 186 -41.49 -32.76 -7.49
CA LEU A 186 -40.33 -33.48 -8.02
C LEU A 186 -39.36 -32.55 -8.75
N ALA A 187 -39.89 -31.56 -9.48
CA ALA A 187 -39.06 -30.51 -10.09
C ALA A 187 -38.31 -29.67 -9.03
N ALA A 188 -38.98 -29.31 -7.93
CA ALA A 188 -38.36 -28.60 -6.81
C ALA A 188 -37.31 -29.46 -6.09
N LEU A 189 -37.55 -30.76 -5.92
CA LEU A 189 -36.60 -31.72 -5.35
C LEU A 189 -35.35 -31.84 -6.23
N ALA A 190 -35.52 -31.97 -7.55
CA ALA A 190 -34.41 -32.04 -8.50
C ALA A 190 -33.57 -30.75 -8.48
N ALA A 191 -34.21 -29.57 -8.45
CA ALA A 191 -33.52 -28.29 -8.33
C ALA A 191 -32.73 -28.17 -7.02
N LYS A 192 -33.30 -28.63 -5.90
CA LYS A 192 -32.59 -28.67 -4.61
C LYS A 192 -31.40 -29.63 -4.65
N ALA A 193 -31.58 -30.85 -5.17
CA ALA A 193 -30.49 -31.83 -5.29
C ALA A 193 -29.37 -31.35 -6.23
N GLN A 194 -29.72 -30.62 -7.30
CA GLN A 194 -28.74 -29.98 -8.17
C GLN A 194 -27.89 -28.96 -7.42
N LYS A 195 -28.54 -28.06 -6.68
CA LYS A 195 -27.87 -27.07 -5.83
C LYS A 195 -26.93 -27.74 -4.85
N ASP A 196 -27.41 -28.79 -4.19
CA ASP A 196 -26.66 -29.57 -3.22
C ASP A 196 -25.39 -30.21 -3.81
N ALA A 197 -25.50 -30.79 -5.01
CA ALA A 197 -24.37 -31.36 -5.73
C ALA A 197 -23.34 -30.30 -6.15
N GLU A 198 -23.78 -29.13 -6.62
CA GLU A 198 -22.86 -28.06 -7.00
C GLU A 198 -22.14 -27.42 -5.80
N ILE A 199 -22.80 -27.29 -4.64
CA ILE A 199 -22.13 -26.85 -3.40
C ILE A 199 -21.03 -27.85 -2.99
N ALA A 200 -21.31 -29.15 -3.04
CA ALA A 200 -20.31 -30.17 -2.74
C ALA A 200 -19.10 -30.09 -3.70
N LYS A 201 -19.36 -29.94 -5.01
CA LYS A 201 -18.30 -29.77 -6.02
C LYS A 201 -17.50 -28.48 -5.79
N ALA A 202 -18.16 -27.38 -5.43
CA ALA A 202 -17.49 -26.12 -5.13
C ALA A 202 -16.55 -26.25 -3.93
N ALA A 203 -16.96 -26.95 -2.87
CA ALA A 203 -16.10 -27.23 -1.71
C ALA A 203 -14.85 -28.02 -2.11
N LEU A 204 -14.99 -29.09 -2.91
CA LEU A 204 -13.84 -29.86 -3.40
C LEU A 204 -12.90 -29.02 -4.28
N ARG A 205 -13.45 -28.21 -5.18
CA ARG A 205 -12.67 -27.27 -6.01
C ARG A 205 -11.87 -26.27 -5.18
N MET A 206 -12.45 -25.75 -4.09
CA MET A 206 -11.73 -24.84 -3.18
C MET A 206 -10.53 -25.54 -2.53
N LEU A 207 -10.72 -26.78 -2.06
CA LEU A 207 -9.63 -27.58 -1.50
C LEU A 207 -8.54 -27.87 -2.54
N ASP A 208 -8.92 -28.27 -3.76
CA ASP A 208 -7.98 -28.53 -4.84
C ASP A 208 -7.18 -27.27 -5.22
N ALA A 209 -7.83 -26.12 -5.29
CA ALA A 209 -7.16 -24.85 -5.55
C ALA A 209 -6.14 -24.50 -4.45
N ARG A 210 -6.48 -24.71 -3.18
CA ARG A 210 -5.57 -24.52 -2.05
C ARG A 210 -4.36 -25.43 -2.14
N ARG A 211 -4.55 -26.73 -2.38
CA ARG A 211 -3.44 -27.69 -2.52
C ARG A 211 -2.51 -27.33 -3.67
N ALA A 212 -3.08 -26.99 -4.83
CA ALA A 212 -2.29 -26.56 -5.99
C ALA A 212 -1.50 -25.26 -5.72
N ALA A 213 -2.02 -24.36 -4.89
CA ALA A 213 -1.28 -23.18 -4.42
C ALA A 213 -0.07 -23.53 -3.54
N VAL A 214 -0.25 -24.47 -2.60
CA VAL A 214 0.83 -25.00 -1.74
C VAL A 214 1.93 -25.64 -2.58
N ASP A 215 1.54 -26.48 -3.55
CA ASP A 215 2.49 -27.17 -4.44
C ASP A 215 3.29 -26.17 -5.28
N CYS A 216 2.65 -25.12 -5.79
CA CYS A 216 3.35 -24.03 -6.49
C CYS A 216 4.37 -23.31 -5.59
N ALA A 217 4.05 -23.08 -4.31
CA ALA A 217 4.99 -22.45 -3.38
C ALA A 217 6.26 -23.29 -3.18
N ARG A 218 6.15 -24.62 -3.31
CA ARG A 218 7.27 -25.57 -3.21
C ARG A 218 8.06 -25.71 -4.50
N ASN A 219 7.41 -25.64 -5.66
CA ASN A 219 8.05 -25.72 -6.97
C ASN A 219 7.69 -24.53 -7.87
N PRO A 220 8.43 -23.41 -7.79
CA PRO A 220 8.14 -22.20 -8.55
C PRO A 220 8.18 -22.38 -10.07
N LYS A 221 8.76 -23.48 -10.56
CA LYS A 221 8.85 -23.81 -11.99
C LYS A 221 7.54 -24.37 -12.55
N GLU A 222 6.64 -24.86 -11.70
CA GLU A 222 5.36 -25.47 -12.10
C GLU A 222 4.21 -24.45 -12.07
N MET A 223 4.42 -23.28 -12.67
CA MET A 223 3.44 -22.18 -12.64
C MET A 223 2.08 -22.52 -13.26
N ALA A 224 2.04 -23.49 -14.17
CA ALA A 224 0.77 -23.99 -14.70
C ALA A 224 -0.17 -24.48 -13.58
N LEU A 225 0.37 -25.01 -12.47
CA LEU A 225 -0.41 -25.40 -11.30
C LEU A 225 -1.04 -24.19 -10.60
N PHE A 226 -0.34 -23.06 -10.49
CA PHE A 226 -0.88 -21.85 -9.89
C PHE A 226 -1.99 -21.23 -10.72
N LEU A 227 -1.84 -21.21 -12.05
CA LEU A 227 -2.88 -20.76 -12.97
C LEU A 227 -4.14 -21.63 -12.86
N ASN A 228 -3.95 -22.95 -12.78
CA ASN A 228 -5.03 -23.89 -12.57
C ASN A 228 -5.69 -23.67 -11.20
N ALA A 229 -4.91 -23.46 -10.14
CA ALA A 229 -5.42 -23.13 -8.81
C ALA A 229 -6.31 -21.88 -8.84
N GLY A 230 -5.81 -20.81 -9.46
CA GLY A 230 -6.56 -19.56 -9.61
C GLY A 230 -7.86 -19.74 -10.39
N LYS A 231 -7.83 -20.49 -11.50
CA LYS A 231 -9.02 -20.82 -12.30
C LYS A 231 -10.04 -21.62 -11.48
N THR A 232 -9.61 -22.69 -10.84
CA THR A 232 -10.47 -23.56 -10.02
C THR A 232 -11.09 -22.79 -8.85
N LEU A 233 -10.32 -21.92 -8.20
CA LEU A 233 -10.83 -21.05 -7.14
C LEU A 233 -11.88 -20.06 -7.67
N LYS A 234 -11.62 -19.45 -8.84
CA LYS A 234 -12.54 -18.50 -9.47
C LYS A 234 -13.87 -19.16 -9.84
N GLU A 235 -13.84 -20.40 -10.33
CA GLU A 235 -15.04 -21.20 -10.61
C GLU A 235 -15.83 -21.50 -9.32
N ALA A 236 -15.16 -21.93 -8.25
CA ALA A 236 -15.80 -22.23 -6.98
C ALA A 236 -16.45 -20.99 -6.35
N LEU A 237 -15.71 -19.87 -6.28
CA LEU A 237 -16.23 -18.61 -5.77
C LEU A 237 -17.35 -18.04 -6.65
N GLY A 238 -17.24 -18.16 -7.98
CA GLY A 238 -18.27 -17.69 -8.91
C GLY A 238 -19.62 -18.36 -8.68
N PHE A 239 -19.63 -19.69 -8.55
CA PHE A 239 -20.85 -20.43 -8.18
C PHE A 239 -21.41 -19.96 -6.84
N ALA A 240 -20.57 -19.90 -5.81
CA ALA A 240 -21.02 -19.54 -4.47
C ALA A 240 -21.60 -18.13 -4.38
N ARG A 241 -21.12 -17.19 -5.21
CA ARG A 241 -21.72 -15.84 -5.35
C ARG A 241 -23.08 -15.87 -6.00
N THR A 242 -23.23 -16.56 -7.13
CA THR A 242 -24.53 -16.67 -7.81
C THR A 242 -25.56 -17.27 -6.89
N PHE A 243 -25.15 -18.26 -6.09
CA PHE A 243 -25.98 -18.85 -5.06
C PHE A 243 -26.26 -17.85 -3.93
N ALA A 244 -25.24 -17.20 -3.36
CA ALA A 244 -25.37 -16.24 -2.26
C ALA A 244 -26.33 -15.08 -2.58
N ALA A 245 -26.38 -14.64 -3.84
CA ALA A 245 -27.32 -13.62 -4.31
C ALA A 245 -28.79 -14.05 -4.18
N GLU A 246 -29.08 -15.35 -4.08
CA GLU A 246 -30.43 -15.90 -3.87
C GLU A 246 -30.84 -15.98 -2.38
N TYR A 247 -29.95 -15.65 -1.43
CA TYR A 247 -30.20 -15.84 0.02
C TYR A 247 -30.46 -14.53 0.78
N PRO A 248 -31.45 -14.48 1.69
CA PRO A 248 -31.97 -13.25 2.29
C PRO A 248 -31.19 -12.67 3.49
N ASP A 249 -30.16 -13.33 4.03
CA ASP A 249 -29.40 -12.81 5.20
C ASP A 249 -27.87 -12.77 4.93
N PRO A 250 -27.36 -11.68 4.32
CA PRO A 250 -25.95 -11.51 3.99
C PRO A 250 -25.03 -11.56 5.21
N LEU A 251 -25.43 -10.95 6.34
CA LEU A 251 -24.58 -10.93 7.53
C LEU A 251 -24.47 -12.30 8.18
N LYS A 252 -25.54 -13.10 8.20
CA LYS A 252 -25.47 -14.48 8.67
C LYS A 252 -24.55 -15.33 7.80
N ASN A 253 -24.60 -15.15 6.48
CA ASN A 253 -23.68 -15.84 5.58
C ASN A 253 -22.23 -15.44 5.88
N ILE A 254 -21.94 -14.16 6.00
CA ILE A 254 -20.59 -13.69 6.36
C ILE A 254 -20.15 -14.22 7.72
N GLN A 255 -21.03 -14.18 8.73
CA GLN A 255 -20.76 -14.72 10.06
C GLN A 255 -20.37 -16.21 9.99
N GLU A 256 -21.08 -16.99 9.18
CA GLU A 256 -20.77 -18.40 9.03
C GLU A 256 -19.48 -18.64 8.24
N GLY A 257 -19.17 -17.78 7.27
CA GLY A 257 -17.87 -17.77 6.61
C GLY A 257 -16.72 -17.47 7.57
N LEU A 258 -16.92 -16.54 8.52
CA LEU A 258 -15.93 -16.18 9.54
C LEU A 258 -15.72 -17.27 10.58
N ASN A 259 -16.79 -17.91 11.06
CA ASN A 259 -16.73 -18.97 12.07
C ASN A 259 -15.79 -20.12 11.66
N ARG A 260 -15.61 -20.32 10.36
CA ARG A 260 -14.80 -21.39 9.77
C ARG A 260 -13.39 -20.96 9.35
N LEU A 261 -13.03 -19.70 9.52
CA LEU A 261 -11.63 -19.28 9.38
C LEU A 261 -10.78 -19.89 10.52
N PRO A 262 -9.48 -20.10 10.29
CA PRO A 262 -8.53 -20.42 11.35
C PRO A 262 -8.65 -19.43 12.50
N ASP A 263 -8.48 -19.92 13.72
CA ASP A 263 -8.52 -19.06 14.90
C ASP A 263 -7.38 -18.03 14.85
N GLY A 264 -7.69 -16.80 15.26
CA GLY A 264 -6.75 -15.68 15.25
C GLY A 264 -7.47 -14.34 15.39
N ASP A 265 -6.68 -13.30 15.70
CA ASP A 265 -7.16 -11.95 16.01
C ASP A 265 -8.10 -11.38 14.94
N SER A 266 -7.84 -11.71 13.66
CA SER A 266 -8.63 -11.24 12.53
C SER A 266 -10.05 -11.79 12.57
N LYS A 267 -10.21 -13.09 12.81
CA LYS A 267 -11.52 -13.74 12.94
C LYS A 267 -12.31 -13.14 14.09
N GLU A 268 -11.68 -13.03 15.27
CA GLU A 268 -12.31 -12.45 16.46
C GLU A 268 -12.74 -11.00 16.22
N THR A 269 -11.86 -10.18 15.65
CA THR A 269 -12.16 -8.78 15.33
C THR A 269 -13.32 -8.67 14.36
N LEU A 270 -13.33 -9.46 13.29
CA LEU A 270 -14.39 -9.44 12.28
C LEU A 270 -15.74 -9.90 12.87
N LEU A 271 -15.75 -10.91 13.74
CA LEU A 271 -16.95 -11.33 14.47
C LEU A 271 -17.47 -10.23 15.40
N VAL A 272 -16.59 -9.53 16.11
CA VAL A 272 -16.96 -8.36 16.92
C VAL A 272 -17.55 -7.25 16.07
N LEU A 273 -17.01 -7.00 14.87
CA LEU A 273 -17.56 -6.02 13.94
C LEU A 273 -18.95 -6.40 13.43
N ILE A 274 -19.21 -7.69 13.18
CA ILE A 274 -20.55 -8.18 12.80
C ILE A 274 -21.53 -7.99 13.97
N ASP A 275 -21.16 -8.44 15.16
CA ASP A 275 -22.00 -8.34 16.36
C ASP A 275 -22.33 -6.88 16.70
N LYS A 276 -21.32 -6.00 16.62
CA LYS A 276 -21.51 -4.55 16.71
C LYS A 276 -22.49 -4.04 15.66
N THR A 277 -22.31 -4.40 14.39
CA THR A 277 -23.18 -3.92 13.31
C THR A 277 -24.63 -4.39 13.48
N ARG A 278 -24.84 -5.65 13.91
CA ARG A 278 -26.17 -6.19 14.17
C ARG A 278 -26.87 -5.49 15.33
N ARG A 279 -26.11 -5.05 16.36
CA ARG A 279 -26.64 -4.25 17.48
C ARG A 279 -26.98 -2.82 17.08
N GLU A 280 -26.14 -2.18 16.27
CA GLU A 280 -26.24 -0.74 15.96
C GLU A 280 -27.19 -0.44 14.80
N VAL A 281 -27.36 -1.36 13.85
CA VAL A 281 -28.18 -1.17 12.65
C VAL A 281 -29.30 -2.19 12.61
N THR A 282 -30.54 -1.72 12.79
CA THR A 282 -31.73 -2.59 12.88
C THR A 282 -32.31 -2.99 11.52
N SER A 283 -32.09 -2.20 10.47
CA SER A 283 -32.54 -2.52 9.11
C SER A 283 -31.55 -3.44 8.40
N VAL A 284 -32.06 -4.55 7.87
CA VAL A 284 -31.24 -5.56 7.17
C VAL A 284 -30.59 -4.95 5.92
N GLU A 285 -31.27 -4.01 5.25
CA GLU A 285 -30.76 -3.35 4.05
C GLU A 285 -29.50 -2.52 4.34
N HIS A 286 -29.44 -1.84 5.49
CA HIS A 286 -28.29 -0.99 5.84
C HIS A 286 -27.19 -1.74 6.62
N GLN A 287 -27.50 -2.91 7.17
CA GLN A 287 -26.55 -3.73 7.92
C GLN A 287 -25.32 -4.12 7.10
N ALA A 288 -25.51 -4.50 5.84
CA ALA A 288 -24.40 -4.87 4.95
C ALA A 288 -23.49 -3.67 4.63
N GLU A 289 -24.08 -2.50 4.37
CA GLU A 289 -23.33 -1.27 4.09
C GLU A 289 -22.58 -0.76 5.33
N ALA A 290 -23.21 -0.80 6.50
CA ALA A 290 -22.59 -0.40 7.75
C ALA A 290 -21.42 -1.34 8.11
N PHE A 291 -21.60 -2.65 7.93
CA PHE A 291 -20.53 -3.60 8.12
C PHE A 291 -19.37 -3.34 7.15
N ARG A 292 -19.66 -3.06 5.87
CA ARG A 292 -18.65 -2.66 4.87
C ARG A 292 -17.84 -1.44 5.33
N ARG A 293 -18.48 -0.39 5.82
CA ARG A 293 -17.79 0.81 6.35
C ARG A 293 -16.93 0.49 7.57
N ASN A 294 -17.42 -0.36 8.47
CA ASN A 294 -16.66 -0.83 9.63
C ASN A 294 -15.41 -1.62 9.22
N LEU A 295 -15.52 -2.47 8.19
CA LEU A 295 -14.38 -3.17 7.60
C LEU A 295 -13.37 -2.22 6.96
N GLU A 296 -13.83 -1.19 6.24
CA GLU A 296 -12.94 -0.17 5.68
C GLU A 296 -12.13 0.54 6.77
N GLY A 297 -12.79 0.91 7.87
CA GLY A 297 -12.13 1.53 9.03
C GLY A 297 -11.12 0.59 9.69
N TRP A 298 -11.49 -0.67 9.90
CA TRP A 298 -10.59 -1.70 10.45
C TRP A 298 -9.35 -1.90 9.56
N PHE A 299 -9.55 -2.04 8.26
CA PHE A 299 -8.46 -2.18 7.29
C PHE A 299 -7.54 -0.96 7.27
N ASN A 300 -8.10 0.26 7.25
CA ASN A 300 -7.31 1.49 7.32
C ASN A 300 -6.43 1.52 8.58
N GLY A 301 -7.01 1.25 9.74
CA GLY A 301 -6.26 1.22 11.00
C GLY A 301 -5.18 0.14 11.02
N ALA A 302 -5.43 -1.02 10.40
CA ALA A 302 -4.41 -2.06 10.23
C ALA A 302 -3.28 -1.60 9.30
N MET A 303 -3.61 -0.98 8.17
CA MET A 303 -2.63 -0.53 7.18
C MET A 303 -1.77 0.63 7.68
N GLU A 304 -2.29 1.49 8.56
CA GLU A 304 -1.47 2.49 9.26
C GLU A 304 -0.41 1.85 10.16
N ARG A 305 -0.75 0.76 10.85
CA ARG A 305 0.19 0.01 11.70
C ARG A 305 1.26 -0.70 10.87
N VAL A 306 0.86 -1.41 9.82
CA VAL A 306 1.76 -2.09 8.87
C VAL A 306 2.68 -1.08 8.17
N GLY A 307 2.13 0.06 7.74
CA GLY A 307 2.87 1.13 7.09
C GLY A 307 3.76 1.96 8.02
N GLY A 308 3.56 1.88 9.33
CA GLY A 308 4.23 2.74 10.32
C GLY A 308 5.74 2.55 10.39
N TRP A 309 6.25 1.31 10.20
CA TRP A 309 7.69 1.09 10.08
C TRP A 309 8.25 1.71 8.80
N TYR A 310 7.57 1.52 7.66
CA TYR A 310 7.99 2.07 6.39
C TYR A 310 8.05 3.59 6.41
N LYS A 311 7.03 4.26 6.98
CA LYS A 311 7.03 5.72 7.15
C LYS A 311 8.24 6.20 7.95
N ARG A 312 8.58 5.52 9.05
CA ARG A 312 9.76 5.85 9.88
C ARG A 312 11.08 5.56 9.17
N TRP A 313 11.15 4.47 8.42
CA TRP A 313 12.31 4.14 7.60
C TRP A 313 12.55 5.20 6.53
N THR A 314 11.51 5.57 5.77
CA THR A 314 11.58 6.63 4.76
C THR A 314 12.01 7.96 5.37
N GLN A 315 11.50 8.33 6.55
CA GLN A 315 11.93 9.53 7.26
C GLN A 315 13.43 9.51 7.62
N ARG A 316 13.95 8.38 8.10
CA ARG A 316 15.39 8.22 8.41
C ARG A 316 16.25 8.27 7.15
N VAL A 317 15.78 7.67 6.07
CA VAL A 317 16.44 7.68 4.77
C VAL A 317 16.51 9.09 4.20
N LEU A 318 15.40 9.84 4.25
CA LEU A 318 15.35 11.26 3.86
C LEU A 318 16.28 12.12 4.72
N LEU A 319 16.32 11.90 6.04
CA LEU A 319 17.25 12.60 6.92
C LEU A 319 18.72 12.30 6.55
N GLY A 320 19.05 11.03 6.30
CA GLY A 320 20.38 10.64 5.85
C GLY A 320 20.76 11.28 4.51
N MET A 321 19.83 11.32 3.55
CA MET A 321 20.05 12.00 2.26
C MET A 321 20.21 13.51 2.43
N ALA A 322 19.43 14.15 3.31
CA ALA A 322 19.59 15.57 3.62
C ALA A 322 20.98 15.86 4.21
N ILE A 323 21.47 15.02 5.13
CA ILE A 323 22.82 15.13 5.70
C ILE A 323 23.88 15.02 4.59
N ILE A 324 23.79 13.99 3.74
CA ILE A 324 24.74 13.78 2.65
C ILE A 324 24.68 14.95 1.67
N MET A 325 23.49 15.38 1.28
CA MET A 325 23.28 16.48 0.32
C MET A 325 23.92 17.76 0.85
N VAL A 326 23.63 18.14 2.10
CA VAL A 326 24.19 19.33 2.75
C VAL A 326 25.71 19.24 2.92
N ALA A 327 26.24 18.07 3.25
CA ALA A 327 27.67 17.84 3.39
C ALA A 327 28.40 17.95 2.04
N VAL A 328 27.86 17.35 0.97
CA VAL A 328 28.44 17.41 -0.38
C VAL A 328 28.33 18.81 -0.96
N SER A 329 27.16 19.46 -0.81
CA SER A 329 26.92 20.81 -1.31
C SER A 329 27.54 21.90 -0.43
N ASN A 330 28.07 21.55 0.74
CA ASN A 330 28.61 22.49 1.74
C ASN A 330 27.64 23.66 2.01
N THR A 331 26.33 23.40 1.97
CA THR A 331 25.33 24.45 2.12
C THR A 331 25.14 24.72 3.59
N ASP A 332 25.71 25.82 4.05
CA ASP A 332 25.56 26.34 5.40
C ASP A 332 24.63 27.56 5.37
N THR A 333 23.57 27.54 6.19
CA THR A 333 22.58 28.61 6.27
C THR A 333 23.19 29.98 6.58
N ILE A 334 24.12 30.03 7.54
CA ILE A 334 24.73 31.28 8.01
C ILE A 334 25.57 31.88 6.89
N MET A 335 26.39 31.04 6.26
CA MET A 335 27.23 31.44 5.13
C MET A 335 26.36 31.88 3.93
N LEU A 336 25.28 31.16 3.64
CA LEU A 336 24.37 31.47 2.55
C LEU A 336 23.69 32.84 2.75
N VAL A 337 23.18 33.10 3.96
CA VAL A 337 22.59 34.41 4.30
C VAL A 337 23.63 35.52 4.21
N GLU A 338 24.82 35.30 4.75
CA GLU A 338 25.90 36.29 4.70
C GLU A 338 26.27 36.65 3.26
N TRP A 339 26.42 35.65 2.39
CA TRP A 339 26.75 35.88 0.99
C TRP A 339 25.64 36.56 0.20
N LEU A 340 24.39 36.12 0.37
CA LEU A 340 23.25 36.78 -0.29
C LEU A 340 23.03 38.21 0.22
N SER A 341 23.43 38.51 1.46
CA SER A 341 23.38 39.86 2.00
C SER A 341 24.43 40.80 1.43
N LYS A 342 25.58 40.26 0.96
CA LYS A 342 26.73 41.03 0.45
C LYS A 342 26.74 41.15 -1.06
N ASP A 343 26.28 40.14 -1.80
CA ASP A 343 26.28 40.11 -3.26
C ASP A 343 24.90 40.51 -3.85
N ASN A 344 24.83 41.73 -4.37
CA ASN A 344 23.62 42.26 -4.99
C ASN A 344 23.25 41.56 -6.31
N ALA A 345 24.24 41.14 -7.10
CA ALA A 345 24.01 40.54 -8.42
C ALA A 345 23.47 39.11 -8.26
N LEU A 346 24.10 38.33 -7.39
CA LEU A 346 23.65 36.97 -7.06
C LEU A 346 22.23 36.98 -6.47
N ARG A 347 21.98 37.86 -5.49
CA ARG A 347 20.65 38.02 -4.88
C ARG A 347 19.57 38.37 -5.92
N ALA A 348 19.86 39.30 -6.84
CA ALA A 348 18.93 39.67 -7.90
C ALA A 348 18.64 38.49 -8.85
N SER A 349 19.68 37.74 -9.25
CA SER A 349 19.52 36.57 -10.14
C SER A 349 18.66 35.47 -9.52
N LEU A 350 18.89 35.13 -8.23
CA LEU A 350 18.11 34.13 -7.51
C LEU A 350 16.66 34.56 -7.32
N ALA A 351 16.43 35.84 -7.03
CA ALA A 351 15.09 36.35 -6.84
C ALA A 351 14.32 36.45 -8.17
N ALA A 352 15.00 36.62 -9.30
CA ALA A 352 14.39 36.54 -10.64
C ALA A 352 14.00 35.09 -10.98
N ALA A 353 14.92 34.13 -10.80
CA ALA A 353 14.65 32.71 -11.00
C ALA A 353 13.49 32.20 -10.12
N ALA A 354 13.45 32.63 -8.86
CA ALA A 354 12.34 32.33 -7.95
C ALA A 354 10.98 32.82 -8.47
N GLN A 355 10.93 34.01 -9.07
CA GLN A 355 9.68 34.53 -9.63
C GLN A 355 9.21 33.74 -10.85
N GLU A 356 10.13 33.29 -11.69
CA GLU A 356 9.83 32.47 -12.85
C GLU A 356 9.21 31.12 -12.43
N VAL A 357 9.77 30.49 -11.40
CA VAL A 357 9.27 29.22 -10.85
C VAL A 357 7.85 29.34 -10.27
N VAL A 358 7.50 30.50 -9.67
CA VAL A 358 6.16 30.74 -9.09
C VAL A 358 5.12 31.19 -10.13
N LYS A 359 5.52 31.97 -11.14
CA LYS A 359 4.59 32.56 -12.13
C LYS A 359 4.06 31.57 -13.16
N THR A 360 4.79 30.51 -13.45
CA THR A 360 4.34 29.49 -14.40
C THR A 360 3.40 28.51 -13.68
N PRO A 361 2.09 28.48 -13.99
CA PRO A 361 1.17 27.55 -13.35
C PRO A 361 1.47 26.13 -13.85
N ALA A 362 1.84 25.23 -12.95
CA ALA A 362 1.82 23.80 -13.23
C ALA A 362 1.52 23.02 -11.94
N ALA A 363 0.88 21.88 -12.14
CA ALA A 363 0.33 20.94 -11.17
C ALA A 363 1.08 20.87 -9.84
N THR A 364 0.29 20.71 -8.77
CA THR A 364 0.69 20.44 -7.39
C THR A 364 2.03 19.70 -7.26
N PRO A 365 2.92 20.12 -6.33
CA PRO A 365 4.31 19.64 -6.20
C PRO A 365 4.47 18.18 -5.74
N ASP A 366 3.40 17.40 -5.76
CA ASP A 366 3.45 15.98 -5.48
C ASP A 366 3.98 15.23 -6.71
N THR A 367 5.27 14.90 -6.67
CA THR A 367 5.81 13.66 -7.27
C THR A 367 5.98 13.61 -8.80
N ASP A 368 6.33 14.71 -9.47
CA ASP A 368 6.75 14.64 -10.88
C ASP A 368 8.16 15.21 -11.07
N GLY A 369 9.06 14.43 -11.68
CA GLY A 369 10.40 14.85 -12.14
C GLY A 369 10.38 16.04 -13.11
N VAL A 370 9.18 16.42 -13.59
CA VAL A 370 8.88 17.66 -14.32
C VAL A 370 9.19 18.91 -13.48
N SER A 371 9.05 18.86 -12.15
CA SER A 371 9.38 19.97 -11.25
C SER A 371 10.89 20.16 -11.11
N LEU A 372 11.67 19.08 -10.97
CA LEU A 372 13.13 19.18 -10.88
C LEU A 372 13.75 19.74 -12.18
N ARG A 373 13.34 19.25 -13.35
CA ARG A 373 13.88 19.73 -14.65
C ARG A 373 13.67 21.23 -14.85
N ARG A 374 12.52 21.76 -14.44
CA ARG A 374 12.22 23.20 -14.53
C ARG A 374 13.11 24.03 -13.63
N VAL A 375 13.30 23.63 -12.37
CA VAL A 375 14.15 24.38 -11.44
C VAL A 375 15.63 24.27 -11.84
N LEU A 376 16.06 23.14 -12.43
CA LEU A 376 17.39 23.02 -13.04
C LEU A 376 17.58 23.96 -14.25
N GLN A 377 16.59 24.09 -15.13
CA GLN A 377 16.63 25.07 -16.22
C GLN A 377 16.69 26.52 -15.71
N ALA A 378 15.89 26.85 -14.70
CA ALA A 378 15.92 28.17 -14.05
C ALA A 378 17.22 28.45 -13.27
N THR A 379 18.10 27.46 -13.12
CA THR A 379 19.41 27.60 -12.46
C THR A 379 20.60 27.41 -13.39
N GLU A 380 20.38 27.16 -14.68
CA GLU A 380 21.45 26.92 -15.66
C GLU A 380 22.45 28.09 -15.72
N ASP A 381 21.98 29.32 -15.52
CA ASP A 381 22.79 30.54 -15.48
C ASP A 381 23.10 31.06 -14.07
N VAL A 382 22.60 30.41 -13.01
CA VAL A 382 22.75 30.87 -11.63
C VAL A 382 23.99 30.25 -11.00
N LYS A 383 25.04 31.05 -10.80
CA LYS A 383 26.24 30.62 -10.05
C LYS A 383 25.92 30.47 -8.57
N LEU A 384 25.47 29.28 -8.18
CA LEU A 384 25.14 29.01 -6.79
C LEU A 384 26.39 28.99 -5.90
N PRO A 385 26.32 29.64 -4.73
CA PRO A 385 27.37 29.63 -3.71
C PRO A 385 27.50 28.28 -2.96
N ILE A 386 27.58 27.17 -3.68
CA ILE A 386 27.63 25.83 -3.12
C ILE A 386 28.96 25.16 -3.44
N GLY A 387 29.26 24.08 -2.73
CA GLY A 387 30.48 23.28 -2.87
C GLY A 387 31.60 23.64 -1.89
N TRP A 388 32.62 22.79 -1.86
CA TRP A 388 33.82 23.01 -1.06
C TRP A 388 34.81 23.88 -1.84
N SER A 389 35.40 24.87 -1.18
CA SER A 389 36.48 25.67 -1.76
C SER A 389 37.84 25.22 -1.22
N LEU A 390 38.86 25.24 -2.07
CA LEU A 390 40.25 24.99 -1.69
C LEU A 390 40.98 26.28 -1.29
N ASP A 391 40.37 27.44 -1.56
CA ASP A 391 40.93 28.74 -1.18
C ASP A 391 40.70 29.01 0.31
N ARG A 392 41.78 29.19 1.08
CA ARG A 392 41.75 29.43 2.53
C ARG A 392 41.00 30.70 2.93
N ASN A 393 40.85 31.65 2.01
CA ASN A 393 40.16 32.91 2.23
C ASN A 393 38.66 32.83 1.87
N ASP A 394 38.21 31.73 1.28
CA ASP A 394 36.82 31.50 0.94
C ASP A 394 36.06 30.96 2.18
N PRO A 395 34.91 31.55 2.56
CA PRO A 395 34.06 31.03 3.64
C PRO A 395 33.65 29.56 3.49
N ARG A 396 33.67 29.02 2.26
CA ARG A 396 33.43 27.60 1.95
C ARG A 396 34.59 26.68 2.30
N TYR A 397 35.76 27.21 2.64
CA TYR A 397 36.94 26.41 2.97
C TYR A 397 36.75 25.58 4.22
N PHE A 398 37.10 24.30 4.13
CA PHE A 398 37.15 23.43 5.29
C PHE A 398 38.48 23.62 6.03
N LYS A 399 38.44 24.19 7.25
CA LYS A 399 39.62 24.20 8.12
C LYS A 399 39.85 22.78 8.63
N PHE A 400 40.83 22.08 8.05
CA PHE A 400 41.29 20.76 8.51
C PHE A 400 41.57 20.77 10.02
N ILE A 401 41.33 19.65 10.70
CA ILE A 401 41.44 19.49 12.15
C ILE A 401 42.79 20.04 12.64
N GLU A 402 42.77 21.20 13.29
CA GLU A 402 43.96 21.76 13.93
C GLU A 402 44.17 21.06 15.27
N PHE A 403 45.38 20.54 15.50
CA PHE A 403 45.72 19.86 16.76
C PHE A 403 45.71 20.80 17.98
N LYS A 404 45.71 22.11 17.75
CA LYS A 404 45.60 23.15 18.77
C LYS A 404 44.20 23.78 18.73
N TRP A 405 43.38 23.50 19.74
CA TRP A 405 42.07 24.13 19.93
C TRP A 405 42.22 25.62 20.27
N SER A 406 42.27 26.48 19.25
CA SER A 406 42.19 27.93 19.46
C SER A 406 40.73 28.38 19.67
N PRO A 407 40.47 29.46 20.44
CA PRO A 407 39.13 30.01 20.59
C PRO A 407 38.48 30.39 19.24
N GLU A 408 39.27 30.85 18.29
CA GLU A 408 38.81 31.21 16.93
C GLU A 408 38.40 29.98 16.11
N TYR A 409 39.14 28.87 16.24
CA TYR A 409 38.80 27.60 15.59
C TYR A 409 37.52 27.02 16.20
N ALA A 410 37.39 27.05 17.53
CA ALA A 410 36.19 26.60 18.22
C ALA A 410 34.94 27.41 17.82
N ALA A 411 35.08 28.74 17.72
CA ALA A 411 34.00 29.61 17.26
C ALA A 411 33.60 29.31 15.81
N TRP A 412 34.57 29.20 14.89
CA TRP A 412 34.31 28.83 13.49
C TRP A 412 33.61 27.47 13.38
N MET A 413 34.10 26.46 14.09
CA MET A 413 33.54 25.11 14.09
C MET A 413 32.11 25.13 14.63
N PHE A 414 31.84 25.88 15.70
CA PHE A 414 30.51 26.04 16.25
C PHE A 414 29.54 26.64 15.22
N TYR A 415 29.87 27.77 14.60
CA TYR A 415 29.00 28.39 13.58
C TYR A 415 28.81 27.50 12.36
N LYS A 416 29.87 26.81 11.91
CA LYS A 416 29.79 25.90 10.76
C LYS A 416 28.89 24.70 11.04
N ILE A 417 29.06 24.04 12.19
CA ILE A 417 28.21 22.90 12.60
C ILE A 417 26.76 23.37 12.78
N PHE A 418 26.56 24.52 13.42
CA PHE A 418 25.23 25.06 13.66
C PHE A 418 24.52 25.43 12.35
N GLY A 419 25.22 26.09 11.43
CA GLY A 419 24.70 26.46 10.12
C GLY A 419 24.38 25.25 9.23
N LEU A 420 25.22 24.22 9.24
CA LEU A 420 24.96 22.94 8.58
C LEU A 420 23.78 22.19 9.21
N MET A 421 23.65 22.22 10.53
CA MET A 421 22.51 21.59 11.23
C MET A 421 21.19 22.25 10.82
N ILE A 422 21.13 23.58 10.74
CA ILE A 422 19.94 24.28 10.24
C ILE A 422 19.66 23.89 8.78
N SER A 423 20.69 23.78 7.95
CA SER A 423 20.52 23.38 6.54
C SER A 423 20.03 21.93 6.39
N VAL A 424 20.50 21.00 7.22
CA VAL A 424 19.99 19.61 7.26
C VAL A 424 18.50 19.60 7.63
N LEU A 425 18.13 20.33 8.68
CA LEU A 425 16.73 20.44 9.09
C LEU A 425 15.89 21.06 7.97
N ALA A 426 16.37 22.13 7.35
CA ALA A 426 15.72 22.80 6.23
C ALA A 426 15.47 21.85 5.05
N VAL A 427 16.50 21.15 4.57
CA VAL A 427 16.38 20.20 3.45
C VAL A 427 15.47 19.01 3.80
N SER A 428 15.45 18.59 5.07
CA SER A 428 14.59 17.48 5.52
C SER A 428 13.08 17.79 5.48
N LEU A 429 12.67 19.06 5.42
CA LEU A 429 11.27 19.47 5.30
C LEU A 429 10.67 19.17 3.92
N GLY A 430 11.52 18.96 2.91
CA GLY A 430 11.10 18.57 1.56
C GLY A 430 10.63 19.72 0.67
N ALA A 431 10.52 19.43 -0.62
CA ALA A 431 10.22 20.42 -1.65
C ALA A 431 8.83 21.08 -1.53
N PRO A 432 7.73 20.37 -1.18
CA PRO A 432 6.41 21.00 -1.07
C PRO A 432 6.38 22.16 -0.07
N PHE A 433 7.02 21.98 1.10
CA PHE A 433 7.12 23.02 2.12
C PHE A 433 7.81 24.29 1.60
N TRP A 434 8.95 24.14 0.91
CA TRP A 434 9.72 25.28 0.42
C TRP A 434 9.07 25.94 -0.80
N PHE A 435 8.34 25.20 -1.63
CA PHE A 435 7.56 25.78 -2.74
C PHE A 435 6.42 26.65 -2.25
N ASP A 436 5.65 26.17 -1.26
CA ASP A 436 4.59 26.95 -0.62
C ASP A 436 5.15 28.20 0.05
N THR A 437 6.29 28.06 0.72
CA THR A 437 6.99 29.17 1.37
C THR A 437 7.49 30.19 0.34
N LEU A 438 8.08 29.74 -0.77
CA LEU A 438 8.54 30.60 -1.86
C LEU A 438 7.39 31.38 -2.48
N SER A 439 6.29 30.68 -2.77
CA SER A 439 5.08 31.26 -3.36
C SER A 439 4.52 32.39 -2.49
N LYS A 440 4.44 32.19 -1.17
CA LYS A 440 4.00 33.22 -0.23
C LYS A 440 4.90 34.46 -0.27
N PHE A 441 6.23 34.28 -0.23
CA PHE A 441 7.19 35.39 -0.22
C PHE A 441 7.25 36.15 -1.55
N VAL A 442 7.20 35.44 -2.67
CA VAL A 442 7.14 36.05 -4.01
C VAL A 442 5.86 36.85 -4.21
N ASN A 443 4.71 36.32 -3.77
CA ASN A 443 3.43 37.02 -3.88
C ASN A 443 3.39 38.30 -3.04
N VAL A 444 3.94 38.26 -1.81
CA VAL A 444 4.10 39.45 -0.95
C VAL A 444 4.99 40.51 -1.64
N ARG A 445 6.07 40.09 -2.30
CA ARG A 445 6.91 41.00 -3.07
C ARG A 445 6.14 41.66 -4.22
N SER A 446 5.34 40.91 -4.97
CA SER A 446 4.56 41.46 -6.08
C SER A 446 3.44 42.41 -5.65
N ALA A 447 2.82 42.18 -4.49
CA ALA A 447 1.78 43.04 -3.93
C ALA A 447 2.31 44.38 -3.38
N GLY A 448 3.62 44.49 -3.14
CA GLY A 448 4.27 45.66 -2.54
C GLY A 448 4.69 46.78 -3.51
N THR A 449 4.38 46.67 -4.81
CA THR A 449 4.62 47.77 -5.77
C THR A 449 3.43 48.75 -5.68
N PRO A 450 3.60 50.01 -5.24
CA PRO A 450 2.49 50.95 -5.21
C PRO A 450 2.00 51.22 -6.64
N PRO A 451 0.68 51.24 -6.91
CA PRO A 451 0.16 51.65 -8.20
C PRO A 451 0.59 53.10 -8.46
N GLY A 452 1.28 53.32 -9.57
CA GLY A 452 1.56 54.65 -10.09
C GLY A 452 0.27 55.46 -10.27
N GLU A 453 0.40 56.77 -10.09
CA GLU A 453 -0.64 57.79 -10.18
C GLU A 453 -1.69 57.53 -11.27
N THR A 454 -2.90 57.14 -10.88
CA THR A 454 -4.08 57.56 -11.62
C THR A 454 -4.42 58.97 -11.14
N ARG A 455 -3.89 59.97 -11.85
CA ARG A 455 -4.44 61.33 -11.77
C ARG A 455 -5.90 61.21 -12.17
N LYS A 456 -6.76 61.35 -11.16
CA LYS A 456 -8.21 61.46 -11.24
C LYS A 456 -8.56 62.51 -12.31
N SER A 457 -8.93 62.08 -13.52
CA SER A 457 -9.63 62.96 -14.46
C SER A 457 -10.94 63.34 -13.80
N ALA A 458 -11.08 64.62 -13.49
CA ALA A 458 -12.27 65.19 -12.87
C ALA A 458 -13.52 64.97 -13.76
N PRO A 459 -14.73 64.92 -13.18
CA PRO A 459 -15.96 64.82 -13.96
C PRO A 459 -16.16 66.12 -14.76
N GLN A 460 -16.39 66.01 -16.07
CA GLN A 460 -16.96 67.11 -16.85
C GLN A 460 -18.39 67.38 -16.35
N PRO A 461 -18.75 68.63 -15.98
CA PRO A 461 -20.13 68.97 -15.69
C PRO A 461 -20.92 69.04 -16.99
N ALA A 462 -22.15 68.54 -16.93
CA ALA A 462 -23.15 68.75 -17.97
C ALA A 462 -23.41 70.26 -18.14
N GLY A 463 -23.39 70.70 -19.39
CA GLY A 463 -23.85 72.00 -19.88
C GLY A 463 -24.51 71.80 -21.22
#